data_AF-A0A3A5K7H6-F1
#
_entry.id   AF-A0A3A5K7H6-F1
#
_cell.length_a   1.000
_cell.length_b   1.000
_cell.length_c   1.000
_cell.angle_alpha   90.00
_cell.angle_beta   90.00
_cell.angle_gamma   90.00
#
_symmetry.space_group_name_H-M   'P 1'
#
loop_
_entity.id
_entity.type
_entity.pdbx_description
1 polymer ?
#
loop_
_entity_poly.entity_id
_entity_poly.type
_entity_poly.pdbx_seq_one_letter_code
_entity_poly.pdbx_strand_id
1 'polypeptide(L)' 'MDRTDLQRLTKEELIDLVLRIQRPEKTSRTSSKPPSSDRKARRDRAKPGGAKAGHKGHSRAMSEDAD' A
#
# COMPACT_ATOMS: atom_id res chain seq x y z
N MET A 1 -21.43 8.01 25.59
CA MET A 1 -22.52 8.68 24.87
C MET A 1 -23.77 7.90 25.18
N ASP A 2 -24.71 8.51 25.88
CA ASP A 2 -25.96 7.86 26.27
C ASP A 2 -27.03 8.00 25.17
N ARG A 3 -28.19 7.37 25.36
CA ARG A 3 -29.28 7.42 24.36
C ARG A 3 -29.81 8.85 24.18
N THR A 4 -29.81 9.64 25.24
CA THR A 4 -30.27 11.03 25.24
C THR A 4 -29.35 11.94 24.44
N ASP A 5 -28.04 11.71 24.47
CA ASP A 5 -27.07 12.41 23.63
C ASP A 5 -27.33 12.15 22.15
N LEU A 6 -27.59 10.90 21.77
CA LEU A 6 -27.86 10.51 20.38
C LEU A 6 -29.16 11.10 19.83
N GLN A 7 -30.17 11.29 20.68
CA GLN A 7 -31.45 11.88 20.27
C GLN A 7 -31.40 13.39 20.02
N ARG A 8 -30.37 14.07 20.54
CA ARG A 8 -30.16 15.52 20.34
C ARG A 8 -29.43 15.83 19.04
N LEU A 9 -28.79 14.84 18.43
CA LEU A 9 -28.06 15.01 17.18
C LEU A 9 -29.03 15.14 15.99
N THR A 10 -28.65 15.96 15.02
CA THR A 10 -29.32 15.97 13.71
C THR A 10 -29.03 14.65 12.97
N LYS A 11 -29.78 14.40 11.90
CA LYS A 11 -29.57 13.21 11.06
C LYS A 11 -28.16 13.17 10.50
N GLU A 12 -27.65 14.31 10.07
CA GLU A 12 -26.33 14.48 9.48
C GLU A 12 -25.23 14.18 10.52
N GLU A 13 -25.37 14.73 11.73
CA GLU A 13 -24.44 14.50 12.83
C GLU A 13 -24.43 13.03 13.28
N LEU A 14 -25.60 12.38 13.30
CA LEU A 14 -25.72 10.96 13.61
C LEU A 14 -25.01 10.10 12.55
N ILE A 15 -25.17 10.43 11.26
CA ILE A 15 -24.50 9.74 10.15
C ILE A 15 -22.98 9.89 10.28
N ASP A 16 -22.48 11.11 10.50
CA ASP A 16 -21.05 11.38 10.62
C ASP A 16 -20.43 10.67 11.83
N LEU A 17 -21.17 10.58 12.93
CA LEU A 17 -20.75 9.83 14.11
C LEU A 17 -20.60 8.33 13.80
N VAL A 18 -21.61 7.72 13.17
CA VAL A 18 -21.59 6.29 12.81
C VAL A 18 -20.47 6.00 11.81
N LEU A 19 -20.28 6.86 10.81
CA LEU A 19 -19.21 6.70 9.83
C LEU A 19 -17.82 6.73 10.48
N ARG A 20 -17.60 7.63 11.45
CA ARG A 20 -16.35 7.68 12.24
C ARG A 20 -16.12 6.43 13.08
N ILE A 21 -17.17 5.87 13.68
CA ILE A 21 -17.08 4.61 14.45
C ILE A 21 -16.74 3.43 13.53
N GLN A 22 -17.36 3.35 12.35
CA GLN A 22 -17.13 2.27 11.37
C GLN A 22 -15.76 2.38 10.68
N ARG A 23 -15.27 3.61 10.49
CA ARG A 23 -14.01 3.90 9.80
C ARG A 23 -13.13 4.75 10.71
N PRO A 24 -12.54 4.13 11.75
CA PRO A 24 -11.65 4.86 12.63
C PRO A 24 -10.48 5.45 11.85
N GLU A 25 -10.06 6.64 12.27
CA GLU A 25 -8.86 7.30 11.76
C GLU A 25 -7.68 6.33 11.76
N LYS A 26 -6.97 6.24 10.63
CA LYS A 26 -5.78 5.40 10.54
C LYS A 26 -4.62 6.09 11.23
N THR A 27 -4.51 5.90 12.54
CA THR A 27 -3.44 6.44 13.38
C THR A 27 -2.12 5.68 13.28
N SER A 28 -2.12 4.51 12.62
CA SER A 28 -0.91 3.69 12.52
C SER A 28 0.06 4.31 11.49
N ARG A 29 1.30 4.53 11.94
CA ARG A 29 2.41 5.03 11.11
C ARG A 29 2.71 4.15 9.89
N THR A 30 2.28 2.90 9.93
CA THR A 30 2.62 1.86 8.93
C THR A 30 1.41 1.24 8.21
N SER A 31 0.15 1.49 8.60
CA SER A 31 -1.01 0.76 8.04
C SER A 31 -1.98 1.61 7.21
N SER A 32 -1.60 2.84 6.85
CA SER A 32 -2.46 3.75 6.08
C SER A 32 -2.21 3.78 4.57
N LYS A 33 -1.13 3.20 4.04
CA LYS A 33 -0.99 3.03 2.59
C LYS A 33 -1.30 1.59 2.19
N PRO A 34 -2.30 1.31 1.33
CA PRO A 34 -2.34 0.02 0.67
C PRO A 34 -0.97 -0.25 0.04
N PRO A 35 -0.46 -1.50 0.05
CA PRO A 35 0.87 -1.82 -0.45
C PRO A 35 1.13 -1.31 -1.88
N SER A 36 0.08 -0.95 -2.63
CA SER A 36 0.15 -0.36 -3.96
C SER A 36 0.48 1.13 -3.99
N SER A 37 0.05 1.96 -3.02
CA SER A 37 0.27 3.42 -3.06
C SER A 37 1.65 3.84 -2.58
N ASP A 38 2.29 3.09 -1.68
CA ASP A 38 3.71 3.27 -1.36
C ASP A 38 4.63 2.68 -2.45
N ARG A 39 4.21 1.61 -3.14
CA ARG A 39 4.97 1.02 -4.25
C ARG A 39 4.96 1.85 -5.52
N LYS A 40 3.85 2.53 -5.87
CA LYS A 40 3.81 3.37 -7.08
C LYS A 40 4.78 4.56 -6.97
N ALA A 41 4.85 5.23 -5.83
CA ALA A 41 5.81 6.32 -5.61
C ALA A 41 7.28 5.86 -5.70
N ARG A 42 7.57 4.61 -5.31
CA ARG A 42 8.90 4.01 -5.46
C ARG A 42 9.19 3.56 -6.89
N ARG A 43 8.18 3.34 -7.73
CA ARG A 43 8.34 2.90 -9.12
C ARG A 43 8.86 4.04 -10.02
N ASP A 44 8.42 5.27 -9.80
CA ASP A 44 8.87 6.43 -10.60
C ASP A 44 10.40 6.65 -10.51
N ARG A 45 11.02 6.22 -9.40
CA ARG A 45 12.48 6.26 -9.18
C ARG A 45 13.12 4.86 -9.19
N ALA A 46 12.34 3.80 -9.41
CA ALA A 46 12.88 2.46 -9.43
C ALA A 46 13.68 2.28 -10.73
N LYS A 47 14.98 2.03 -10.59
CA LYS A 47 15.77 1.56 -11.71
C LYS A 47 15.22 0.18 -12.11
N PRO A 48 15.13 -0.12 -13.43
CA PRO A 48 14.78 -1.48 -13.88
C PRO A 48 15.69 -2.47 -13.17
N GLY A 49 15.12 -3.62 -12.76
CA GLY A 49 15.82 -4.65 -12.00
C GLY A 49 16.94 -5.28 -12.82
N GLY A 50 18.07 -4.59 -12.90
CA GLY A 50 19.30 -5.09 -13.49
C GLY A 50 20.00 -6.05 -12.53
N ALA A 51 20.93 -6.84 -13.08
CA ALA A 51 21.81 -7.66 -12.28
C ALA A 51 22.48 -6.81 -11.18
N LYS A 52 22.56 -7.32 -9.95
CA LYS A 52 23.20 -6.61 -8.83
C LYS A 52 24.63 -6.23 -9.21
N ALA A 53 25.15 -5.12 -8.68
CA ALA A 53 26.56 -4.77 -8.83
C ALA A 53 27.45 -5.94 -8.38
N GLY A 54 28.33 -6.42 -9.26
CA GLY A 54 29.17 -7.61 -9.03
C GLY A 54 28.60 -8.94 -9.55
N HIS A 55 27.39 -8.96 -10.11
CA HIS A 55 26.83 -10.16 -10.70
C HIS A 55 27.55 -10.52 -12.02
N LYS A 56 28.35 -11.59 -12.01
CA LYS A 56 28.88 -12.20 -13.24
C LYS A 56 27.78 -13.04 -13.89
N GLY A 57 27.31 -12.60 -15.06
CA GLY A 57 26.42 -13.41 -15.88
C GLY A 57 27.09 -14.74 -16.21
N HIS A 58 26.43 -15.85 -15.88
CA HIS A 58 26.81 -17.15 -16.38
C HIS A 58 26.12 -17.36 -17.73
N SER A 59 26.85 -17.15 -18.82
CA SER A 59 26.45 -17.70 -20.11
C SER A 59 26.82 -19.18 -20.14
N ARG A 60 25.99 -20.00 -20.78
CA ARG A 60 26.42 -21.34 -21.20
C ARG A 60 27.41 -21.17 -22.35
N ALA A 61 28.48 -21.97 -22.35
CA ALA A 61 29.29 -22.11 -23.55
C ALA A 61 28.39 -22.64 -24.67
N MET A 62 28.45 -22.01 -25.84
CA MET A 62 27.76 -22.54 -27.03
C MET A 62 28.45 -23.87 -27.37
N SER A 63 27.66 -24.93 -27.58
CA SER A 63 28.20 -26.21 -28.05
C SER A 63 28.81 -25.99 -29.43
N GLU A 64 30.04 -26.48 -29.64
CA GLU A 64 30.66 -26.46 -30.98
C GLU A 64 29.90 -27.38 -31.94
N ASP A 65 29.22 -28.40 -31.41
CA ASP A 65 28.38 -29.36 -32.14
C ASP A 65 26.89 -28.95 -32.18
N ALA A 66 26.59 -27.67 -32.36
CA ALA A 66 25.21 -27.24 -32.58
C ALA A 66 24.79 -27.61 -34.03
N ASP A 67 23.91 -28.61 -34.16
CA ASP A 67 23.29 -29.07 -35.43
C ASP A 67 22.54 -27.95 -36.18
#